data_AF-A0A9P4XK95-F1
#
_entry.id   AF-A0A9P4XK95-F1
#
_cell.length_a   1.000
_cell.length_b   1.000
_cell.length_c   1.000
_cell.angle_alpha   90.00
_cell.angle_beta   90.00
_cell.angle_gamma   90.00
#
_symmetry.space_group_name_H-M   'P 1'
#
loop_
_entity.id
_entity.type
_entity.pdbx_description
1 polymer ?
#
loop_
_entity_poly.entity_id
_entity_poly.type
_entity_poly.pdbx_seq_one_letter_code
_entity_poly.pdbx_strand_id
1 'polypeptide(L)'
;MVSIDKYSFPVFDDLPSVPGQPQGCLWGFFDKDGNKDELGTLNLLNADTVRNASLEIQTGKHVQLDWPMNNLEFPGFGRIPIEHNVKQMASEGFLGLDDEIKINTQTSSQWDSLKHWSIQKQGLFYNGLSIQDALKSPRNGFHNVCERGGIVARGVLVDWLRWWEYHNPGKEPPSAISPYAIPVSELEEVLKFQGTECHQGDVLIVRTGFVRWHNQADKSTRALGTKQQHYMIGVTNNMETVRWLYSKHFSAVAGDTMGWEAWPYPEDCCLHEWLLCQWGTPIGELWNLEQLSVVCEELKRWSFFLTSAPIHVIGAVGSPPCVIAVF
;
A
#
# COMPACT_ATOMS: atom_id res chain seq x y z
N MET A 1 -21.15 17.15 21.66
CA MET A 1 -19.90 16.52 21.22
C MET A 1 -20.08 15.03 21.38
N VAL A 2 -20.32 14.30 20.29
CA VAL A 2 -20.34 12.84 20.33
C VAL A 2 -18.89 12.43 20.58
N SER A 3 -18.64 11.65 21.63
CA SER A 3 -17.35 11.02 21.86
C SER A 3 -17.05 10.14 20.65
N ILE A 4 -16.05 10.51 19.85
CA ILE A 4 -15.66 9.78 18.63
C ILE A 4 -14.78 8.61 19.07
N ASP A 5 -15.08 7.40 18.55
CA ASP A 5 -14.41 6.15 18.90
C ASP A 5 -12.90 6.25 18.62
N LYS A 6 -12.12 6.56 19.66
CA LYS A 6 -10.67 6.36 19.64
C LYS A 6 -10.43 4.87 19.86
N TYR A 7 -9.96 4.17 18.83
CA TYR A 7 -9.67 2.75 18.93
C TYR A 7 -8.50 2.52 19.91
N SER A 8 -8.80 1.86 21.02
CA SER A 8 -7.79 1.36 21.96
C SER A 8 -7.54 -0.10 21.65
N PHE A 9 -6.30 -0.42 21.28
CA PHE A 9 -5.89 -1.78 20.99
C PHE A 9 -5.29 -2.41 22.26
N PRO A 10 -5.65 -3.67 22.60
CA PRO A 10 -4.85 -4.47 23.52
C PRO A 10 -3.41 -4.60 23.01
N VAL A 11 -2.47 -4.97 23.88
CA VAL A 11 -1.16 -5.41 23.39
C VAL A 11 -1.32 -6.72 22.62
N PHE A 12 -0.42 -7.00 21.67
CA PHE A 12 -0.54 -8.10 20.71
C PHE A 12 -0.88 -9.47 21.34
N ASP A 13 -0.23 -9.80 22.46
CA ASP A 13 -0.40 -11.08 23.16
C ASP A 13 -1.70 -11.16 23.98
N ASP A 14 -2.33 -10.01 24.26
CA ASP A 14 -3.58 -9.92 25.03
C ASP A 14 -4.82 -9.81 24.12
N LEU A 15 -4.62 -9.81 22.79
CA LEU A 15 -5.74 -9.84 21.85
C LEU A 15 -6.57 -11.11 22.06
N PRO A 16 -7.91 -11.00 22.05
CA PRO A 16 -8.78 -12.17 22.08
C PRO A 16 -8.46 -13.13 20.93
N SER A 17 -8.34 -14.43 21.24
CA SER A 17 -8.06 -15.45 20.23
C SER A 17 -9.22 -15.58 19.24
N VAL A 18 -8.90 -15.58 17.94
CA VAL A 18 -9.86 -15.91 16.88
C VAL A 18 -9.71 -17.39 16.50
N PRO A 19 -10.77 -18.21 16.60
CA PRO A 19 -10.68 -19.64 16.30
C PRO A 19 -10.12 -19.92 14.90
N GLY A 20 -9.10 -20.79 14.83
CA GLY A 20 -8.46 -21.19 13.57
C GLY A 20 -7.49 -20.16 12.97
N GLN A 21 -7.26 -19.02 13.65
CA GLN A 21 -6.33 -17.97 13.23
C GLN A 21 -5.16 -17.85 14.21
N PRO A 22 -4.00 -17.32 13.77
CA PRO A 22 -2.89 -17.05 14.67
C PRO A 22 -3.22 -15.97 15.71
N GLN A 23 -2.53 -15.99 16.85
CA GLN A 23 -2.58 -14.91 17.84
C GLN A 23 -2.25 -13.57 17.16
N GLY A 24 -3.07 -12.54 17.36
CA GLY A 24 -2.90 -11.24 16.69
C GLY A 24 -3.90 -10.96 15.56
N CYS A 25 -4.75 -11.91 15.20
CA CYS A 25 -5.86 -11.71 14.27
C CYS A 25 -6.86 -10.67 14.80
N LEU A 26 -7.32 -9.75 13.95
CA LEU A 26 -8.27 -8.68 14.30
C LEU A 26 -9.69 -8.94 13.78
N TRP A 27 -10.02 -10.16 13.35
CA TRP A 27 -11.38 -10.47 12.90
C TRP A 27 -12.39 -10.21 14.01
N GLY A 28 -13.46 -9.49 13.66
CA GLY A 28 -14.47 -9.06 14.62
C GLY A 28 -14.14 -7.80 15.41
N PHE A 29 -12.90 -7.30 15.39
CA PHE A 29 -12.52 -6.12 16.17
C PHE A 29 -13.25 -4.84 15.69
N PHE A 30 -13.42 -4.70 14.38
CA PHE A 30 -14.09 -3.55 13.76
C PHE A 30 -15.57 -3.79 13.44
N ASP A 31 -16.11 -5.00 13.71
CA ASP A 31 -17.51 -5.31 13.46
C ASP A 31 -18.43 -4.37 14.24
N LYS A 32 -19.53 -3.92 13.61
CA LYS A 32 -20.51 -3.02 14.22
C LYS A 32 -21.92 -3.56 14.03
N ASP A 33 -22.70 -3.51 15.11
CA ASP A 33 -24.12 -3.90 15.12
C ASP A 33 -24.40 -5.30 14.55
N GLY A 34 -23.48 -6.24 14.79
CA GLY A 34 -23.57 -7.62 14.29
C GLY A 34 -23.20 -7.81 12.82
N ASN A 35 -22.80 -6.74 12.12
CA ASN A 35 -22.33 -6.80 10.74
C ASN A 35 -20.80 -6.94 10.71
N LYS A 36 -20.34 -7.83 9.83
CA LYS A 36 -18.91 -8.02 9.56
C LYS A 36 -18.35 -6.77 8.88
N ASP A 37 -17.28 -6.22 9.45
CA ASP A 37 -16.55 -5.12 8.85
C ASP A 37 -15.84 -5.54 7.55
N GLU A 38 -15.67 -4.59 6.64
CA GLU A 38 -15.05 -4.76 5.32
C GLU A 38 -14.05 -3.65 4.97
N LEU A 39 -13.67 -2.82 5.95
CA LEU A 39 -12.71 -1.72 5.82
C LEU A 39 -11.43 -1.94 6.62
N GLY A 40 -11.49 -2.77 7.66
CA GLY A 40 -10.39 -3.07 8.56
C GLY A 40 -9.77 -1.83 9.18
N THR A 41 -8.46 -1.67 9.04
CA THR A 41 -7.72 -0.57 9.67
C THR A 41 -8.02 0.80 9.05
N LEU A 42 -8.70 0.88 7.90
CA LEU A 42 -9.21 2.15 7.38
C LEU A 42 -10.29 2.77 8.29
N ASN A 43 -10.88 2.00 9.21
CA ASN A 43 -11.77 2.54 10.26
C ASN A 43 -11.05 3.50 11.20
N LEU A 44 -9.71 3.47 11.28
CA LEU A 44 -8.90 4.43 12.04
C LEU A 44 -8.92 5.85 11.45
N LEU A 45 -9.30 5.99 10.18
CA LEU A 45 -9.43 7.27 9.48
C LEU A 45 -10.79 7.92 9.77
N ASN A 46 -11.05 8.20 11.05
CA ASN A 46 -12.24 8.90 11.52
C ASN A 46 -12.10 10.43 11.38
N ALA A 47 -13.16 11.17 11.72
CA ALA A 47 -13.20 12.63 11.54
C ALA A 47 -12.09 13.37 12.29
N ASP A 48 -11.65 12.89 13.45
CA ASP A 48 -10.59 13.53 14.22
C ASP A 48 -9.20 13.25 13.63
N THR A 49 -8.92 12.02 13.20
CA THR A 49 -7.64 11.69 12.55
C THR A 49 -7.49 12.39 11.21
N VAL A 50 -8.57 12.47 10.42
CA VAL A 50 -8.61 13.25 9.16
C VAL A 50 -8.41 14.73 9.43
N ARG A 51 -9.08 15.31 10.43
CA ARG A 51 -8.91 16.73 10.78
C ARG A 51 -7.48 17.00 11.22
N ASN A 52 -6.88 16.13 12.02
CA ASN A 52 -5.49 16.30 12.46
C ASN A 52 -4.49 16.17 11.30
N ALA A 53 -4.73 15.24 10.37
CA ALA A 53 -3.92 15.13 9.15
C ALA A 53 -3.92 16.42 8.32
N SER A 54 -5.03 17.18 8.31
CA SER A 54 -5.09 18.46 7.58
C SER A 54 -4.05 19.50 8.05
N LEU A 55 -3.54 19.39 9.29
CA LEU A 55 -2.49 20.25 9.84
C LEU A 55 -1.11 20.04 9.18
N GLU A 56 -0.93 18.95 8.45
CA GLU A 56 0.26 18.70 7.64
C GLU A 56 0.30 19.62 6.39
N ILE A 57 -0.83 20.23 5.99
CA ILE A 57 -0.88 21.19 4.87
C ILE A 57 -0.41 22.56 5.36
N GLN A 58 0.88 22.83 5.23
CA GLN A 58 1.55 24.06 5.69
C GLN A 58 2.09 24.90 4.53
N THR A 59 2.42 24.28 3.39
CA THR A 59 3.11 24.95 2.27
C THR A 59 2.30 24.96 0.98
N GLY A 60 1.34 24.04 0.81
CA GLY A 60 0.60 23.79 -0.43
C GLY A 60 1.39 23.05 -1.51
N LYS A 61 2.68 22.72 -1.28
CA LYS A 61 3.45 21.85 -2.18
C LYS A 61 2.78 20.48 -2.22
N HIS A 62 2.63 19.91 -3.41
CA HIS A 62 1.99 18.61 -3.57
C HIS A 62 2.68 17.75 -4.62
N VAL A 63 2.57 16.44 -4.46
CA VAL A 63 3.22 15.43 -5.30
C VAL A 63 2.21 14.33 -5.62
N GLN A 64 1.97 14.09 -6.90
CA GLN A 64 1.23 12.91 -7.37
C GLN A 64 2.12 11.68 -7.25
N LEU A 65 1.65 10.65 -6.55
CA LEU A 65 2.43 9.44 -6.25
C LEU A 65 2.12 8.28 -7.20
N ASP A 66 1.19 8.47 -8.13
CA ASP A 66 0.88 7.49 -9.16
C ASP A 66 2.05 7.41 -10.16
N TRP A 67 2.56 6.21 -10.33
CA TRP A 67 3.46 5.84 -11.41
C TRP A 67 2.63 5.73 -12.70
N PRO A 68 3.12 6.26 -13.84
CA PRO A 68 2.39 6.17 -15.10
C PRO A 68 1.95 4.73 -15.42
N MET A 69 0.69 4.56 -15.83
CA MET A 69 0.09 3.25 -16.01
C MET A 69 0.78 2.39 -17.07
N ASN A 70 1.50 3.02 -18.00
CA ASN A 70 2.26 2.40 -19.07
C ASN A 70 3.74 2.17 -18.75
N ASN A 71 4.20 2.47 -17.53
CA ASN A 71 5.63 2.34 -17.21
C ASN A 71 6.07 0.89 -17.01
N LEU A 72 5.22 0.02 -16.43
CA LEU A 72 5.56 -1.40 -16.24
C LEU A 72 5.45 -2.14 -17.59
N GLU A 73 6.52 -2.10 -18.37
CA GLU A 73 6.58 -2.67 -19.73
C GLU A 73 6.40 -4.20 -19.74
N PHE A 74 6.86 -4.88 -18.70
CA PHE A 74 6.85 -6.33 -18.60
C PHE A 74 6.15 -6.78 -17.31
N PRO A 75 4.82 -6.76 -17.27
CA PRO A 75 4.11 -7.24 -16.09
C PRO A 75 4.36 -8.74 -15.86
N GLY A 76 4.58 -9.09 -14.59
CA GLY A 76 4.74 -10.47 -14.13
C GLY A 76 3.41 -11.22 -13.99
N PHE A 77 3.49 -12.48 -13.52
CA PHE A 77 2.32 -13.29 -13.12
C PHE A 77 1.23 -13.45 -14.19
N GLY A 78 1.59 -13.39 -15.47
CA GLY A 78 0.63 -13.51 -16.58
C GLY A 78 -0.33 -12.33 -16.74
N ARG A 79 -0.10 -11.22 -16.03
CA ARG A 79 -0.91 -10.00 -16.14
C ARG A 79 -0.71 -9.36 -17.52
N ILE A 80 -1.77 -8.75 -18.06
CA ILE A 80 -1.72 -8.04 -19.36
C ILE A 80 -1.02 -6.67 -19.19
N PRO A 81 -0.31 -6.17 -20.20
CA PRO A 81 0.08 -4.76 -20.24
C PRO A 81 -1.17 -3.87 -20.40
N ILE A 82 -1.02 -2.57 -20.11
CA ILE A 82 -2.06 -1.59 -20.44
C ILE A 82 -2.26 -1.51 -21.97
N GLU A 83 -3.53 -1.45 -22.38
CA GLU A 83 -3.91 -1.03 -23.73
C GLU A 83 -4.61 0.33 -23.62
N HIS A 84 -4.17 1.32 -24.41
CA HIS A 84 -4.75 2.67 -24.48
C HIS A 84 -5.08 3.00 -25.94
N ASN A 85 -6.35 3.28 -26.20
CA ASN A 85 -6.87 3.53 -27.54
C ASN A 85 -7.59 4.87 -27.61
N VAL A 86 -7.00 5.86 -28.30
CA VAL A 86 -7.60 7.18 -28.51
C VAL A 86 -8.44 7.18 -29.79
N LYS A 87 -9.71 7.60 -29.66
CA LYS A 87 -10.70 7.67 -30.74
C LYS A 87 -11.01 9.12 -31.09
N GLN A 88 -11.19 9.39 -32.38
CA GLN A 88 -11.74 10.66 -32.85
C GLN A 88 -13.26 10.60 -32.85
N MET A 89 -13.91 11.67 -32.44
CA MET A 89 -15.37 11.78 -32.38
C MET A 89 -16.00 12.29 -33.69
N ALA A 90 -15.27 12.18 -34.80
CA ALA A 90 -15.69 12.71 -36.10
C ALA A 90 -16.92 11.98 -36.65
N SER A 91 -17.05 10.67 -36.36
CA SER A 91 -18.24 9.87 -36.70
C SER A 91 -19.52 10.35 -36.00
N GLU A 92 -19.37 10.99 -34.85
CA GLU A 92 -20.43 11.56 -34.02
C GLU A 92 -20.69 13.04 -34.35
N GLY A 93 -19.93 13.61 -35.31
CA GLY A 93 -20.07 15.00 -35.76
C GLY A 93 -19.30 16.02 -34.90
N PHE A 94 -18.39 15.59 -34.03
CA PHE A 94 -17.60 16.46 -33.17
C PHE A 94 -16.11 16.51 -33.57
N LEU A 95 -15.46 17.64 -33.30
CA LEU A 95 -13.99 17.74 -33.29
C LEU A 95 -13.51 17.50 -31.85
N GLY A 96 -13.50 16.24 -31.45
CA GLY A 96 -13.13 15.81 -30.10
C GLY A 96 -12.38 14.48 -30.12
N LEU A 97 -11.79 14.15 -28.97
CA LEU A 97 -11.11 12.88 -28.72
C LEU A 97 -11.73 12.24 -27.48
N ASP A 98 -12.01 10.94 -27.58
CA ASP A 98 -12.30 10.05 -26.46
C ASP A 98 -11.20 8.99 -26.38
N ASP A 99 -11.10 8.25 -25.28
CA ASP A 99 -10.22 7.09 -25.21
C ASP A 99 -10.82 5.90 -24.45
N GLU A 100 -10.21 4.74 -24.66
CA GLU A 100 -10.50 3.50 -23.95
C GLU A 100 -9.21 2.98 -23.31
N ILE A 101 -9.34 2.51 -22.07
CA ILE A 101 -8.27 1.82 -21.35
C ILE A 101 -8.68 0.40 -21.01
N LYS A 102 -7.79 -0.55 -21.23
CA LYS A 102 -7.91 -1.92 -20.73
C LYS A 102 -6.67 -2.22 -19.90
N ILE A 103 -6.91 -2.56 -18.64
CA ILE A 103 -5.87 -2.66 -17.63
C ILE A 103 -6.04 -3.95 -16.82
N ASN A 104 -4.94 -4.46 -16.31
CA ASN A 104 -4.96 -5.25 -15.09
C ASN A 104 -4.76 -4.27 -13.92
N THR A 105 -5.57 -4.35 -12.86
CA THR A 105 -5.50 -3.37 -11.77
C THR A 105 -4.25 -3.54 -10.90
N GLN A 106 -3.42 -4.55 -11.16
CA GLN A 106 -2.18 -4.85 -10.46
C GLN A 106 -0.91 -4.65 -11.33
N THR A 107 -0.94 -3.78 -12.34
CA THR A 107 0.20 -3.55 -13.26
C THR A 107 0.74 -2.13 -13.30
N SER A 108 0.41 -1.30 -12.31
CA SER A 108 1.03 0.00 -12.07
C SER A 108 0.88 0.36 -10.58
N SER A 109 1.02 1.63 -10.18
CA SER A 109 0.61 2.03 -8.85
C SER A 109 -0.80 1.52 -8.57
N GLN A 110 -0.97 0.88 -7.41
CA GLN A 110 -2.22 0.21 -7.06
C GLN A 110 -2.48 0.30 -5.56
N TRP A 111 -3.72 0.01 -5.21
CA TRP A 111 -4.11 -0.52 -3.93
C TRP A 111 -4.65 -1.94 -4.10
N ASP A 112 -4.32 -2.78 -3.13
CA ASP A 112 -4.89 -4.10 -2.96
C ASP A 112 -6.06 -4.08 -2.00
N SER A 113 -7.15 -4.72 -2.41
CA SER A 113 -8.31 -4.90 -1.54
C SER A 113 -8.09 -6.02 -0.53
N LEU A 114 -8.96 -6.07 0.48
CA LEU A 114 -8.95 -7.12 1.50
C LEU A 114 -9.35 -8.51 0.96
N LYS A 115 -9.64 -8.60 -0.34
CA LYS A 115 -9.85 -9.86 -1.07
C LYS A 115 -8.88 -10.08 -2.24
N HIS A 116 -7.78 -9.34 -2.30
CA HIS A 116 -6.74 -9.52 -3.32
C HIS A 116 -5.96 -10.83 -3.14
N TRP A 117 -5.47 -11.05 -1.92
CA TRP A 117 -4.66 -12.20 -1.53
C TRP A 117 -5.34 -12.93 -0.37
N SER A 118 -5.43 -14.26 -0.43
CA SER A 118 -6.03 -15.07 0.65
C SER A 118 -4.97 -15.63 1.58
N ILE A 119 -5.37 -16.05 2.77
CA ILE A 119 -4.60 -16.98 3.59
C ILE A 119 -4.43 -18.28 2.80
N GLN A 120 -3.23 -18.55 2.28
CA GLN A 120 -3.01 -19.55 1.23
C GLN A 120 -3.43 -20.96 1.66
N LYS A 121 -3.17 -21.32 2.92
CA LYS A 121 -3.52 -22.64 3.48
C LYS A 121 -5.02 -22.83 3.72
N GLN A 122 -5.81 -21.75 3.76
CA GLN A 122 -7.21 -21.79 4.16
C GLN A 122 -8.18 -21.31 3.06
N GLY A 123 -7.70 -20.52 2.10
CA GLY A 123 -8.56 -19.87 1.10
C GLY A 123 -9.54 -18.87 1.72
N LEU A 124 -9.14 -18.23 2.82
CA LEU A 124 -9.93 -17.23 3.54
C LEU A 124 -9.32 -15.83 3.37
N PHE A 125 -10.19 -14.85 3.22
CA PHE A 125 -9.88 -13.42 3.19
C PHE A 125 -10.27 -12.77 4.52
N TYR A 126 -10.12 -11.44 4.61
CA TYR A 126 -10.48 -10.68 5.81
C TYR A 126 -11.87 -11.03 6.35
N ASN A 127 -11.96 -11.14 7.68
CA ASN A 127 -13.19 -11.46 8.41
C ASN A 127 -13.86 -12.79 7.99
N GLY A 128 -13.05 -13.76 7.53
CA GLY A 128 -13.48 -15.14 7.26
C GLY A 128 -14.21 -15.35 5.93
N LEU A 129 -14.14 -14.40 4.99
CA LEU A 129 -14.74 -14.55 3.67
C LEU A 129 -14.03 -15.67 2.89
N SER A 130 -14.75 -16.71 2.49
CA SER A 130 -14.16 -17.82 1.72
C SER A 130 -13.92 -17.43 0.26
N ILE A 131 -12.97 -18.09 -0.40
CA ILE A 131 -12.72 -17.89 -1.84
C ILE A 131 -13.94 -18.20 -2.71
N GLN A 132 -14.76 -19.17 -2.32
CA GLN A 132 -15.99 -19.51 -3.06
C GLN A 132 -17.05 -18.41 -2.97
N ASP A 133 -17.11 -17.71 -1.83
CA ASP A 133 -18.04 -16.60 -1.62
C ASP A 133 -17.50 -15.30 -2.22
N ALA A 134 -16.19 -15.05 -2.12
CA ALA A 134 -15.54 -13.86 -2.67
C ALA A 134 -15.72 -13.75 -4.20
N LEU A 135 -15.80 -14.88 -4.91
CA LEU A 135 -16.08 -14.93 -6.35
C LEU A 135 -17.51 -14.54 -6.73
N LYS A 136 -18.45 -14.62 -5.78
CA LYS A 136 -19.89 -14.41 -6.01
C LYS A 136 -20.42 -13.15 -5.34
N SER A 137 -19.56 -12.42 -4.64
CA SER A 137 -19.94 -11.33 -3.76
C SER A 137 -19.02 -10.12 -3.92
N PRO A 138 -19.54 -8.89 -3.83
CA PRO A 138 -18.70 -7.71 -3.83
C PRO A 138 -17.93 -7.52 -2.52
N ARG A 139 -18.30 -8.26 -1.45
CA ARG A 139 -17.72 -8.12 -0.10
C ARG A 139 -16.20 -8.09 -0.09
N ASN A 140 -15.61 -7.26 0.77
CA ASN A 140 -14.18 -6.95 0.87
C ASN A 140 -13.56 -6.34 -0.41
N GLY A 141 -14.39 -5.97 -1.40
CA GLY A 141 -13.92 -5.33 -2.63
C GLY A 141 -13.59 -3.85 -2.41
N PHE A 142 -12.70 -3.32 -3.25
CA PHE A 142 -12.13 -1.98 -3.04
C PHE A 142 -13.13 -0.81 -3.14
N HIS A 143 -14.30 -1.01 -3.76
CA HIS A 143 -15.40 -0.03 -3.74
C HIS A 143 -15.78 0.45 -2.33
N ASN A 144 -15.65 -0.38 -1.29
CA ASN A 144 -15.93 0.02 0.08
C ASN A 144 -15.09 1.25 0.50
N VAL A 145 -13.87 1.37 -0.02
CA VAL A 145 -12.99 2.53 0.18
C VAL A 145 -13.57 3.78 -0.50
N CYS A 146 -14.18 3.64 -1.67
CA CYS A 146 -14.85 4.75 -2.36
C CYS A 146 -16.12 5.18 -1.60
N GLU A 147 -16.94 4.22 -1.19
CA GLU A 147 -18.22 4.45 -0.50
C GLU A 147 -18.02 5.12 0.88
N ARG A 148 -16.92 4.84 1.57
CA ARG A 148 -16.56 5.56 2.81
C ARG A 148 -16.03 6.99 2.59
N GLY A 149 -15.75 7.39 1.34
CA GLY A 149 -15.20 8.71 0.99
C GLY A 149 -13.70 8.73 0.65
N GLY A 150 -13.13 7.60 0.21
CA GLY A 150 -11.72 7.48 -0.16
C GLY A 150 -10.79 7.19 1.02
N ILE A 151 -9.50 7.44 0.82
CA ILE A 151 -8.50 7.44 1.89
C ILE A 151 -8.03 8.88 2.07
N VAL A 152 -8.35 9.46 3.22
CA VAL A 152 -7.88 10.77 3.63
C VAL A 152 -7.15 10.56 4.94
N ALA A 153 -5.85 10.80 4.95
CA ALA A 153 -4.98 10.36 6.03
C ALA A 153 -3.77 11.28 6.17
N ARG A 154 -2.96 10.99 7.18
CA ARG A 154 -1.57 11.45 7.24
C ARG A 154 -0.68 10.34 6.69
N GLY A 155 0.16 10.67 5.73
CA GLY A 155 1.19 9.78 5.19
C GLY A 155 2.52 10.01 5.88
N VAL A 156 3.28 8.94 6.10
CA VAL A 156 4.66 8.99 6.62
C VAL A 156 5.57 8.24 5.67
N LEU A 157 6.53 8.94 5.06
CA LEU A 157 7.57 8.35 4.23
C LEU A 157 8.73 7.84 5.10
N VAL A 158 9.06 6.57 4.97
CA VAL A 158 10.32 5.97 5.40
C VAL A 158 11.23 5.88 4.17
N ASP A 159 12.10 6.88 3.99
CA ASP A 159 13.00 6.99 2.84
C ASP A 159 14.27 6.15 3.04
N TRP A 160 14.07 4.83 3.09
CA TRP A 160 15.13 3.86 3.39
C TRP A 160 16.30 4.00 2.42
N LEU A 161 16.01 4.17 1.13
CA LEU A 161 17.05 4.30 0.11
C LEU A 161 17.97 5.51 0.36
N ARG A 162 17.39 6.68 0.66
CA ARG A 162 18.17 7.90 0.97
C ARG A 162 19.01 7.71 2.22
N TRP A 163 18.41 7.15 3.28
CA TRP A 163 19.12 6.85 4.52
C TRP A 163 20.29 5.90 4.30
N TRP A 164 20.09 4.86 3.49
CA TRP A 164 21.12 3.87 3.17
C TRP A 164 22.30 4.52 2.45
N GLU A 165 22.02 5.32 1.42
CA GLU A 165 23.05 6.05 0.63
C GLU A 165 23.84 7.04 1.48
N TYR A 166 23.17 7.75 2.39
CA TYR A 166 23.81 8.66 3.32
C TYR A 166 24.83 7.95 4.23
N HIS A 167 24.48 6.77 4.75
CA HIS A 167 25.34 6.01 5.66
C HIS A 167 26.38 5.14 4.94
N ASN A 168 26.25 4.95 3.63
CA ASN A 168 27.13 4.10 2.83
C ASN A 168 27.71 4.86 1.61
N PRO A 169 28.43 5.98 1.84
CA PRO A 169 28.95 6.78 0.74
C PRO A 169 29.90 5.97 -0.15
N GLY A 170 29.68 6.04 -1.47
CA GLY A 170 30.48 5.34 -2.47
C GLY A 170 30.17 3.85 -2.64
N LYS A 171 29.09 3.35 -2.02
CA LYS A 171 28.58 2.00 -2.24
C LYS A 171 27.25 2.04 -2.99
N GLU A 172 26.97 0.99 -3.74
CA GLU A 172 25.66 0.78 -4.37
C GLU A 172 24.68 0.16 -3.38
N PRO A 173 23.43 0.66 -3.29
CA PRO A 173 22.41 0.07 -2.44
C PRO A 173 22.07 -1.36 -2.88
N PRO A 174 21.49 -2.19 -1.98
CA PRO A 174 20.89 -3.46 -2.36
C PRO A 174 20.00 -3.31 -3.60
N SER A 175 20.19 -4.23 -4.56
CA SER A 175 19.44 -4.18 -5.82
C SER A 175 17.95 -4.34 -5.58
N ALA A 176 17.14 -3.54 -6.29
CA ALA A 176 15.68 -3.60 -6.21
C ALA A 176 15.10 -4.96 -6.65
N ILE A 177 15.87 -5.73 -7.42
CA ILE A 177 15.51 -7.07 -7.92
C ILE A 177 16.30 -8.19 -7.22
N SER A 178 16.61 -7.97 -5.94
CA SER A 178 17.25 -8.95 -5.05
C SER A 178 16.31 -9.33 -3.92
N PRO A 179 16.54 -10.46 -3.23
CA PRO A 179 15.72 -10.87 -2.09
C PRO A 179 16.10 -10.12 -0.80
N TYR A 180 16.66 -8.92 -0.90
CA TYR A 180 17.09 -8.15 0.26
C TYR A 180 15.87 -7.77 1.10
N ALA A 181 15.91 -8.17 2.37
CA ALA A 181 14.83 -7.98 3.33
C ALA A 181 15.22 -6.87 4.29
N ILE A 182 14.54 -5.72 4.19
CA ILE A 182 14.76 -4.53 5.02
C ILE A 182 14.20 -4.82 6.43
N PRO A 183 15.06 -4.97 7.45
CA PRO A 183 14.60 -5.30 8.80
C PRO A 183 13.96 -4.07 9.48
N VAL A 184 13.10 -4.33 10.46
CA VAL A 184 12.47 -3.29 11.30
C VAL A 184 13.51 -2.35 11.92
N SER A 185 14.65 -2.89 12.34
CA SER A 185 15.75 -2.10 12.91
C SER A 185 16.23 -0.99 11.97
N GLU A 186 16.27 -1.24 10.67
CA GLU A 186 16.63 -0.20 9.69
C GLU A 186 15.49 0.79 9.49
N LEU A 187 14.22 0.34 9.47
CA LEU A 187 13.08 1.26 9.38
C LEU A 187 13.03 2.24 10.56
N GLU A 188 13.32 1.76 11.77
CA GLU A 188 13.41 2.60 12.98
C GLU A 188 14.61 3.57 12.92
N GLU A 189 15.77 3.15 12.43
CA GLU A 189 16.91 4.07 12.22
C GLU A 189 16.62 5.12 11.14
N VAL A 190 15.84 4.79 10.10
CA VAL A 190 15.36 5.77 9.11
C VAL A 190 14.44 6.78 9.76
N LEU A 191 13.42 6.34 10.50
CA LEU A 191 12.50 7.22 11.22
C LEU A 191 13.25 8.19 12.16
N LYS A 192 14.24 7.67 12.89
CA LYS A 192 15.11 8.45 13.76
C LYS A 192 15.98 9.45 12.98
N PHE A 193 16.58 9.02 11.88
CA PHE A 193 17.37 9.90 11.00
C PHE A 193 16.53 11.05 10.43
N GLN A 194 15.28 10.78 10.07
CA GLN A 194 14.33 11.77 9.58
C GLN A 194 13.69 12.61 10.70
N GLY A 195 13.90 12.26 11.97
CA GLY A 195 13.20 12.87 13.11
C GLY A 195 11.67 12.74 13.01
N THR A 196 11.18 11.62 12.48
CA THR A 196 9.75 11.41 12.18
C THR A 196 9.15 10.38 13.13
N GLU A 197 8.03 10.74 13.77
CA GLU A 197 7.25 9.84 14.63
C GLU A 197 6.01 9.34 13.89
N CYS A 198 5.69 8.05 14.05
CA CYS A 198 4.46 7.46 13.53
C CYS A 198 3.32 7.55 14.54
N HIS A 199 2.10 7.82 14.06
CA HIS A 199 0.88 7.85 14.85
C HIS A 199 -0.13 6.80 14.37
N GLN A 200 -1.05 6.41 15.25
CA GLN A 200 -2.17 5.54 14.90
C GLN A 200 -2.99 6.15 13.75
N GLY A 201 -3.27 5.34 12.74
CA GLY A 201 -3.98 5.75 11.53
C GLY A 201 -3.11 6.42 10.47
N ASP A 202 -1.79 6.53 10.67
CA ASP A 202 -0.89 6.93 9.58
C ASP A 202 -0.90 5.87 8.46
N VAL A 203 -0.64 6.32 7.23
CA VAL A 203 -0.27 5.45 6.11
C VAL A 203 1.24 5.36 6.06
N LEU A 204 1.80 4.18 6.32
CA LEU A 204 3.24 3.94 6.27
C LEU A 204 3.69 3.73 4.82
N ILE A 205 4.62 4.55 4.32
CA ILE A 205 5.09 4.50 2.94
C ILE A 205 6.60 4.21 2.94
N VAL A 206 7.04 3.11 2.35
CA VAL A 206 8.46 2.73 2.33
C VAL A 206 9.04 2.93 0.92
N ARG A 207 10.08 3.76 0.80
CA ARG A 207 10.83 3.93 -0.44
C ARG A 207 12.07 3.04 -0.46
N THR A 208 12.01 2.01 -1.29
CA THR A 208 13.07 1.00 -1.46
C THR A 208 14.02 1.34 -2.62
N GLY A 209 13.56 2.13 -3.60
CA GLY A 209 14.31 2.48 -4.80
C GLY A 209 13.92 1.69 -6.04
N PHE A 210 12.85 0.90 -6.00
CA PHE A 210 12.43 0.09 -7.15
C PHE A 210 12.06 0.93 -8.37
N VAL A 211 11.26 1.99 -8.20
CA VAL A 211 10.90 2.88 -9.31
C VAL A 211 12.14 3.58 -9.89
N ARG A 212 13.09 3.99 -9.04
CA ARG A 212 14.37 4.55 -9.48
C ARG A 212 15.17 3.57 -10.33
N TRP A 213 15.34 2.35 -9.83
CA TRP A 213 16.02 1.27 -10.55
C TRP A 213 15.34 1.00 -11.89
N HIS A 214 14.01 0.87 -11.91
CA HIS A 214 13.27 0.57 -13.13
C HIS A 214 13.46 1.67 -14.19
N ASN A 215 13.41 2.94 -13.80
CA ASN A 215 13.57 4.06 -14.74
C ASN A 215 14.99 4.16 -15.32
N GLN A 216 16.00 3.61 -14.65
CA GLN A 216 17.39 3.63 -15.08
C GLN A 216 17.82 2.34 -15.81
N ALA A 217 17.09 1.24 -15.61
CA ALA A 217 17.41 -0.06 -16.17
C ALA A 217 17.06 -0.16 -17.67
N ASP A 218 17.89 -0.91 -18.41
CA ASP A 218 17.58 -1.25 -19.80
C ASP A 218 16.40 -2.24 -19.90
N LYS A 219 15.92 -2.44 -21.13
CA LYS A 219 14.76 -3.29 -21.43
C LYS A 219 14.95 -4.74 -20.96
N SER A 220 16.14 -5.32 -21.14
CA SER A 220 16.45 -6.68 -20.72
C SER A 220 16.45 -6.83 -19.19
N THR A 221 17.03 -5.85 -18.49
CA THR A 221 17.15 -5.81 -17.04
C THR A 221 15.78 -5.62 -16.38
N ARG A 222 14.93 -4.75 -16.96
CA ARG A 222 13.53 -4.63 -16.56
C ARG A 222 12.77 -5.94 -16.70
N ALA A 223 12.85 -6.59 -17.87
CA ALA A 223 12.18 -7.87 -18.10
C ALA A 223 12.64 -8.98 -17.13
N LEU A 224 13.94 -9.02 -16.82
CA LEU A 224 14.49 -9.95 -15.83
C LEU A 224 13.84 -9.74 -14.45
N GLY A 225 13.85 -8.49 -13.99
CA GLY A 225 13.37 -8.10 -12.66
C GLY A 225 11.86 -8.22 -12.47
N THR A 226 11.06 -7.81 -13.46
CA THR A 226 9.61 -7.69 -13.29
C THR A 226 8.82 -8.91 -13.75
N LYS A 227 9.42 -9.77 -14.60
CA LYS A 227 8.70 -10.90 -15.21
C LYS A 227 9.38 -12.26 -15.07
N GLN A 228 10.71 -12.35 -14.96
CA GLN A 228 11.41 -13.64 -15.05
C GLN A 228 11.86 -14.20 -13.69
N GLN A 229 12.49 -13.37 -12.85
CA GLN A 229 13.14 -13.82 -11.61
C GLN A 229 12.30 -13.59 -10.35
N HIS A 230 11.40 -12.61 -10.38
CA HIS A 230 10.45 -12.27 -9.30
C HIS A 230 11.08 -12.00 -7.92
N TYR A 231 12.40 -11.78 -7.80
CA TYR A 231 12.99 -11.30 -6.55
C TYR A 231 12.70 -9.82 -6.37
N MET A 232 12.29 -9.46 -5.16
CA MET A 232 11.85 -8.12 -4.84
C MET A 232 12.46 -7.72 -3.51
N ILE A 233 13.11 -6.55 -3.48
CA ILE A 233 13.42 -5.89 -2.22
C ILE A 233 12.12 -5.50 -1.53
N GLY A 234 12.12 -5.52 -0.20
CA GLY A 234 10.99 -5.03 0.58
C GLY A 234 11.18 -5.25 2.08
N VAL A 235 10.13 -5.03 2.85
CA VAL A 235 10.16 -5.20 4.30
C VAL A 235 10.30 -6.69 4.69
N THR A 236 11.08 -6.98 5.71
CA THR A 236 11.33 -8.36 6.17
C THR A 236 10.07 -9.07 6.67
N ASN A 237 9.85 -10.28 6.15
CA ASN A 237 8.82 -11.20 6.59
C ASN A 237 9.21 -11.96 7.87
N ASN A 238 8.78 -11.50 9.03
CA ASN A 238 8.90 -12.23 10.29
C ASN A 238 7.93 -11.67 11.37
N MET A 239 7.81 -12.38 12.49
CA MET A 239 6.96 -11.94 13.60
C MET A 239 7.43 -10.67 14.31
N GLU A 240 8.71 -10.29 14.19
CA GLU A 240 9.20 -9.00 14.69
C GLU A 240 8.55 -7.85 13.91
N THR A 241 8.56 -7.93 12.58
CA THR A 241 7.85 -6.99 11.70
C THR A 241 6.36 -6.97 11.96
N VAL A 242 5.72 -8.15 12.09
CA VAL A 242 4.28 -8.24 12.40
C VAL A 242 3.96 -7.49 13.70
N ARG A 243 4.72 -7.75 14.78
CA ARG A 243 4.52 -7.08 16.07
C ARG A 243 4.80 -5.58 15.99
N TRP A 244 5.82 -5.19 15.23
CA TRP A 244 6.14 -3.78 15.01
C TRP A 244 5.01 -3.05 14.30
N LEU A 245 4.54 -3.57 13.17
CA LEU A 245 3.41 -3.00 12.42
C LEU A 245 2.15 -2.90 13.29
N TYR A 246 1.84 -3.96 14.03
CA TYR A 246 0.72 -3.97 14.96
C TYR A 246 0.84 -2.84 15.98
N SER A 247 2.01 -2.66 16.60
CA SER A 247 2.22 -1.65 17.64
C SER A 247 1.99 -0.20 17.16
N LYS A 248 2.17 0.06 15.85
CA LYS A 248 1.99 1.38 15.25
C LYS A 248 0.56 1.65 14.81
N HIS A 249 -0.25 0.60 14.57
CA HIS A 249 -1.65 0.70 14.17
C HIS A 249 -1.86 1.58 12.92
N PHE A 250 -1.12 1.30 11.85
CA PHE A 250 -1.28 1.99 10.57
C PHE A 250 -2.64 1.68 9.93
N SER A 251 -3.22 2.64 9.22
CA SER A 251 -4.47 2.43 8.48
C SER A 251 -4.26 1.73 7.13
N ALA A 252 -3.06 1.84 6.58
CA ALA A 252 -2.63 1.19 5.35
C ALA A 252 -1.10 1.22 5.29
N VAL A 253 -0.52 0.38 4.43
CA VAL A 253 0.90 0.45 4.07
C VAL A 253 1.04 0.64 2.58
N ALA A 254 2.10 1.30 2.14
CA ALA A 254 2.43 1.42 0.72
C ALA A 254 3.94 1.44 0.47
N GLY A 255 4.34 1.24 -0.77
CA GLY A 255 5.74 1.32 -1.19
C GLY A 255 5.89 1.42 -2.70
N ASP A 256 7.14 1.49 -3.14
CA ASP A 256 7.50 1.63 -4.55
C ASP A 256 7.84 0.30 -5.25
N THR A 257 7.78 -0.84 -4.55
CA THR A 257 8.07 -2.18 -5.08
C THR A 257 6.82 -2.88 -5.63
N MET A 258 6.97 -3.99 -6.36
CA MET A 258 5.87 -4.81 -6.93
C MET A 258 5.16 -5.73 -5.91
N GLY A 259 5.68 -5.77 -4.70
CA GLY A 259 5.03 -6.33 -3.54
C GLY A 259 4.86 -5.20 -2.52
N TRP A 260 5.33 -5.46 -1.32
CA TRP A 260 5.67 -4.43 -0.34
C TRP A 260 6.72 -4.98 0.62
N GLU A 261 6.52 -6.25 0.97
CA GLU A 261 7.48 -7.13 1.61
C GLU A 261 8.54 -7.66 0.63
N ALA A 262 9.67 -8.14 1.18
CA ALA A 262 10.69 -8.81 0.37
C ALA A 262 10.20 -10.17 -0.14
N TRP A 263 10.64 -10.52 -1.35
CA TRP A 263 10.29 -11.79 -2.00
C TRP A 263 11.51 -12.59 -2.44
N PRO A 264 11.56 -13.91 -2.19
CA PRO A 264 10.49 -14.75 -1.62
C PRO A 264 10.27 -14.55 -0.11
N TYR A 265 9.05 -14.79 0.36
CA TYR A 265 8.71 -14.82 1.79
C TYR A 265 8.86 -16.25 2.37
N PRO A 266 9.16 -16.41 3.67
CA PRO A 266 9.31 -17.70 4.33
C PRO A 266 7.95 -18.40 4.59
N GLU A 267 7.94 -19.73 4.68
CA GLU A 267 6.70 -20.52 4.79
C GLU A 267 5.84 -20.22 6.03
N ASP A 268 6.45 -19.66 7.09
CA ASP A 268 5.84 -19.41 8.40
C ASP A 268 5.35 -17.98 8.60
N CYS A 269 5.73 -17.04 7.72
CA CYS A 269 5.29 -15.65 7.82
C CYS A 269 5.18 -14.97 6.45
N CYS A 270 3.99 -14.46 6.14
CA CYS A 270 3.71 -13.65 4.95
C CYS A 270 3.00 -12.37 5.41
N LEU A 271 3.63 -11.20 5.23
CA LEU A 271 3.03 -9.92 5.62
C LEU A 271 1.79 -9.61 4.78
N HIS A 272 1.71 -10.05 3.52
CA HIS A 272 0.48 -9.93 2.73
C HIS A 272 -0.73 -10.58 3.44
N GLU A 273 -0.55 -11.79 4.00
CA GLU A 273 -1.62 -12.45 4.76
C GLU A 273 -1.94 -11.72 6.07
N TRP A 274 -0.93 -11.23 6.79
CA TRP A 274 -1.15 -10.46 8.03
C TRP A 274 -1.89 -9.15 7.78
N LEU A 275 -1.41 -8.35 6.84
CA LEU A 275 -1.95 -7.05 6.50
C LEU A 275 -3.37 -7.19 5.94
N LEU A 276 -3.54 -7.87 4.79
CA LEU A 276 -4.84 -7.93 4.12
C LEU A 276 -5.84 -8.81 4.87
N CYS A 277 -5.44 -10.02 5.24
CA CYS A 277 -6.37 -11.00 5.80
C CYS A 277 -6.53 -10.88 7.29
N GLN A 278 -5.44 -10.84 8.08
CA GLN A 278 -5.56 -10.87 9.54
C GLN A 278 -6.04 -9.54 10.13
N TRP A 279 -5.63 -8.42 9.53
CA TRP A 279 -5.93 -7.08 10.06
C TRP A 279 -6.87 -6.24 9.22
N GLY A 280 -7.05 -6.57 7.94
CA GLY A 280 -7.83 -5.73 7.03
C GLY A 280 -7.11 -4.41 6.71
N THR A 281 -5.79 -4.45 6.54
CA THR A 281 -4.91 -3.33 6.21
C THR A 281 -4.56 -3.36 4.73
N PRO A 282 -5.08 -2.43 3.90
CA PRO A 282 -4.75 -2.36 2.48
C PRO A 282 -3.26 -2.13 2.22
N ILE A 283 -2.78 -2.67 1.09
CA ILE A 283 -1.39 -2.55 0.64
C ILE A 283 -1.35 -1.74 -0.65
N GLY A 284 -0.48 -0.74 -0.70
CA GLY A 284 -0.20 0.04 -1.89
C GLY A 284 1.14 -0.35 -2.51
N GLU A 285 1.15 -0.66 -3.79
CA GLU A 285 2.36 -1.14 -4.48
C GLU A 285 2.69 -0.23 -5.66
N LEU A 286 3.97 -0.21 -6.06
CA LEU A 286 4.48 0.52 -7.22
C LEU A 286 4.21 2.03 -7.20
N TRP A 287 4.17 2.67 -6.04
CA TRP A 287 4.03 4.12 -5.96
C TRP A 287 5.31 4.81 -6.42
N ASN A 288 5.18 5.92 -7.16
CA ASN A 288 6.30 6.73 -7.57
C ASN A 288 6.72 7.70 -6.45
N LEU A 289 7.69 7.27 -5.65
CA LEU A 289 8.15 8.00 -4.46
C LEU A 289 9.36 8.92 -4.73
N GLU A 290 9.83 9.02 -5.98
CA GLU A 290 11.07 9.75 -6.30
C GLU A 290 10.94 11.25 -6.04
N GLN A 291 9.88 11.87 -6.57
CA GLN A 291 9.63 13.30 -6.34
C GLN A 291 9.25 13.58 -4.88
N LEU A 292 8.57 12.65 -4.23
CA LEU A 292 8.21 12.77 -2.81
C LEU A 292 9.47 12.81 -1.93
N SER A 293 10.43 11.91 -2.16
CA SER A 293 11.73 11.90 -1.48
C SER A 293 12.46 13.25 -1.59
N VAL A 294 12.46 13.86 -2.79
CA VAL A 294 13.08 15.17 -3.02
C VAL A 294 12.36 16.25 -2.21
N VAL A 295 11.03 16.33 -2.27
CA VAL A 295 10.26 17.33 -1.54
C VAL A 295 10.41 17.17 -0.02
N CYS A 296 10.38 15.92 0.49
CA CYS A 296 10.61 15.65 1.90
C CYS A 296 11.98 16.13 2.36
N GLU A 297 13.02 15.89 1.57
CA GLU A 297 14.38 16.36 1.87
C GLU A 297 14.50 17.88 1.85
N GLU A 298 13.91 18.54 0.84
CA GLU A 298 13.90 20.01 0.75
C GLU A 298 13.22 20.66 1.95
N LEU A 299 12.10 20.08 2.39
CA LEU A 299 11.31 20.60 3.51
C LEU A 299 11.80 20.09 4.88
N LYS A 300 12.72 19.12 4.89
CA LYS A 300 13.13 18.35 6.07
C LYS A 300 11.93 17.81 6.85
N ARG A 301 10.94 17.29 6.12
CA ARG A 301 9.68 16.75 6.68
C ARG A 301 9.24 15.53 5.90
N TRP A 302 9.03 14.41 6.58
CA TRP A 302 8.62 13.13 5.97
C TRP A 302 7.20 12.71 6.34
N SER A 303 6.43 13.62 6.96
CA SER A 303 4.99 13.51 7.12
C SER A 303 4.27 14.55 6.26
N PHE A 304 3.08 14.17 5.77
CA PHE A 304 2.27 15.00 4.87
C PHE A 304 0.81 14.58 4.95
N PHE A 305 -0.08 15.45 4.50
CA PHE A 305 -1.46 15.08 4.24
C PHE A 305 -1.51 14.19 3.00
N LEU A 306 -2.27 13.12 3.05
CA LEU A 306 -2.43 12.16 1.96
C LEU A 306 -3.91 12.03 1.61
N THR A 307 -4.21 12.14 0.32
CA THR A 307 -5.52 11.82 -0.24
C THR A 307 -5.37 10.78 -1.33
N SER A 308 -6.30 9.84 -1.38
CA SER A 308 -6.40 8.83 -2.43
C SER A 308 -7.88 8.58 -2.75
N ALA A 309 -8.21 8.71 -4.03
CA ALA A 309 -9.56 8.56 -4.57
C ALA A 309 -9.55 7.50 -5.69
N PRO A 310 -9.57 6.20 -5.34
CA PRO A 310 -9.46 5.11 -6.29
C PRO A 310 -10.67 5.01 -7.24
N ILE A 311 -10.55 4.23 -8.31
CA ILE A 311 -11.67 3.98 -9.23
C ILE A 311 -12.77 3.17 -8.53
N HIS A 312 -14.01 3.66 -8.62
CA HIS A 312 -15.18 3.07 -7.97
C HIS A 312 -15.76 1.89 -8.78
N VAL A 313 -15.14 0.72 -8.66
CA VAL A 313 -15.62 -0.54 -9.27
C VAL A 313 -16.09 -1.51 -8.20
N ILE A 314 -17.39 -1.80 -8.19
CA ILE A 314 -18.04 -2.70 -7.20
C ILE A 314 -17.39 -4.09 -7.26
N GLY A 315 -16.93 -4.57 -6.11
CA GLY A 315 -16.31 -5.89 -5.99
C GLY A 315 -14.90 -6.01 -6.60
N ALA A 316 -14.24 -4.91 -7.00
CA ALA A 316 -12.87 -4.95 -7.49
C ALA A 316 -11.89 -5.49 -6.45
N VAL A 317 -10.90 -6.26 -6.89
CA VAL A 317 -9.84 -6.83 -6.03
C VAL A 317 -8.66 -5.87 -5.81
N GLY A 318 -8.63 -4.75 -6.54
CA GLY A 318 -7.64 -3.69 -6.43
C GLY A 318 -8.00 -2.53 -7.35
N SER A 319 -7.31 -1.41 -7.25
CA SER A 319 -7.61 -0.20 -8.01
C SER A 319 -6.38 0.70 -8.16
N PRO A 320 -6.20 1.41 -9.28
CA PRO A 320 -5.28 2.53 -9.35
C PRO A 320 -5.57 3.53 -8.20
N PRO A 321 -4.53 4.06 -7.53
CA PRO A 321 -4.73 4.63 -6.22
C PRO A 321 -5.05 6.14 -6.26
N CYS A 322 -4.67 6.87 -7.31
CA CYS A 322 -4.94 8.31 -7.46
C CYS A 322 -4.53 9.12 -6.22
N VAL A 323 -3.26 8.99 -5.84
CA VAL A 323 -2.72 9.46 -4.56
C VAL A 323 -1.95 10.76 -4.70
N ILE A 324 -2.34 11.76 -3.91
CA ILE A 324 -1.62 13.03 -3.79
C ILE A 324 -1.11 13.19 -2.35
N ALA A 325 0.18 13.44 -2.19
CA ALA A 325 0.77 13.97 -0.97
C ALA A 325 0.74 15.51 -0.99
N VAL A 326 0.35 16.14 0.11
CA VAL A 326 0.25 17.60 0.24
C VAL A 326 0.95 18.06 1.53
N PHE A 327 1.81 19.08 1.40
CA PHE A 327 2.65 19.61 2.46
C PHE A 327 2.26 21.02 2.90
#